data_AF-A0A251XC01-F1
#
_entry.id   AF-A0A251XC01-F1
#
_cell.length_a   1.000
_cell.length_b   1.000
_cell.length_c   1.000
_cell.angle_alpha   90.00
_cell.angle_beta   90.00
_cell.angle_gamma   90.00
#
_symmetry.space_group_name_H-M   'P 1'
#
loop_
_entity.id
_entity.type
_entity.pdbx_description
1 polymer ?
#
loop_
_entity_poly.entity_id
_entity_poly.type
_entity_poly.pdbx_seq_one_letter_code
_entity_poly.pdbx_strand_id
1 'polypeptide(L)'
;MAMLADTFPLDVRAVLTTARTLHISEFEVFRLAYQKWYGQHVDTAQLENFFVAYLFDSETPHWVRHFTSQVMALKQEGIAAQIELDRLEIKAQINQGLLIC
;
A
#
# COMPACT_ATOMS: atom_id res chain seq x y z
N MET A 1 11.86 -5.60 -19.49
CA MET A 1 10.68 -4.79 -19.90
C MET A 1 10.62 -3.54 -19.01
N ALA A 2 11.42 -2.51 -19.33
CA ALA A 2 11.72 -1.36 -18.46
C ALA A 2 11.54 -0.02 -19.22
N MET A 3 10.35 0.22 -19.77
CA MET A 3 10.08 1.43 -20.58
C MET A 3 8.90 2.29 -20.10
N LEU A 4 8.19 1.92 -19.03
CA LEU A 4 7.11 2.75 -18.48
C LEU A 4 7.44 3.37 -17.12
N ALA A 5 8.50 2.94 -16.44
CA ALA A 5 8.82 3.45 -15.11
C ALA A 5 9.42 4.87 -15.14
N ASP A 6 10.08 5.28 -16.22
CA ASP A 6 10.84 6.54 -16.25
C ASP A 6 9.95 7.79 -16.35
N THR A 7 8.71 7.64 -16.83
CA THR A 7 7.78 8.77 -17.10
C THR A 7 6.94 9.17 -15.89
N PHE A 8 6.84 8.31 -14.86
CA PHE A 8 6.01 8.60 -13.68
C PHE A 8 6.78 9.37 -12.60
N PRO A 9 6.12 10.27 -11.85
CA PRO A 9 6.70 10.92 -10.69
C PRO A 9 7.28 9.91 -9.71
N LEU A 10 8.36 10.29 -9.02
CA LEU A 10 9.09 9.41 -8.10
C LEU A 10 8.16 8.75 -7.06
N ASP A 11 7.18 9.52 -6.58
CA ASP A 11 6.21 9.08 -5.59
C ASP A 11 5.26 8.00 -6.11
N VAL A 12 4.71 8.19 -7.32
CA VAL A 12 3.87 7.19 -8.01
C VAL A 12 4.64 5.90 -8.21
N ARG A 13 5.91 5.98 -8.65
CA ARG A 13 6.76 4.80 -8.77
C ARG A 13 6.98 4.10 -7.44
N ALA A 14 7.14 4.85 -6.35
CA ALA A 14 7.32 4.28 -5.02
C ALA A 14 6.07 3.51 -4.57
N VAL A 15 4.87 4.04 -4.84
CA VAL A 15 3.59 3.34 -4.59
C VAL A 15 3.51 2.05 -5.41
N LEU A 16 3.73 2.13 -6.73
CA LEU A 16 3.69 0.97 -7.62
C LEU A 16 4.71 -0.12 -7.20
N THR A 17 5.92 0.29 -6.83
CA THR A 17 6.97 -0.64 -6.40
C THR A 17 6.62 -1.26 -5.04
N THR A 18 6.00 -0.50 -4.14
CA THR A 18 5.52 -0.99 -2.84
C THR A 18 4.41 -2.00 -3.01
N ALA A 19 3.39 -1.68 -3.82
CA ALA A 19 2.29 -2.58 -4.16
C ALA A 19 2.82 -3.92 -4.71
N ARG A 20 3.76 -3.86 -5.67
CA ARG A 20 4.41 -5.05 -6.22
C ARG A 20 5.23 -5.83 -5.20
N THR A 21 5.95 -5.14 -4.32
CA THR A 21 6.79 -5.78 -3.29
C THR A 21 5.93 -6.51 -2.25
N LEU A 22 4.78 -5.94 -1.92
CA LEU A 22 3.84 -6.50 -0.94
C LEU A 22 2.80 -7.44 -1.57
N HIS A 23 2.80 -7.60 -2.90
CA HIS A 23 1.79 -8.36 -3.64
C HIS A 23 0.33 -7.91 -3.38
N ILE A 24 0.13 -6.61 -3.16
CA ILE A 24 -1.19 -5.99 -2.94
C ILE A 24 -1.48 -4.94 -4.01
N SER A 25 -2.73 -4.45 -4.07
CA SER A 25 -3.11 -3.34 -4.95
C SER A 25 -2.62 -1.99 -4.40
N GLU A 26 -2.52 -0.97 -5.25
CA GLU A 26 -2.18 0.40 -4.84
C GLU A 26 -3.19 0.95 -3.83
N PHE A 27 -4.47 0.60 -3.98
CA PHE A 27 -5.52 0.96 -3.03
C PHE A 27 -5.26 0.40 -1.63
N GLU A 28 -4.79 -0.85 -1.54
CA GLU A 28 -4.45 -1.47 -0.26
C GLU A 28 -3.15 -0.88 0.34
N VAL A 29 -2.21 -0.41 -0.48
CA VAL A 29 -1.07 0.40 0.01
C VAL A 29 -1.58 1.65 0.72
N PHE A 30 -2.57 2.35 0.14
CA PHE A 30 -3.18 3.52 0.77
C PHE A 30 -3.89 3.13 2.08
N ARG A 31 -4.65 2.03 2.09
CA ARG A 31 -5.32 1.54 3.30
C ARG A 31 -4.34 1.27 4.44
N LEU A 32 -3.25 0.55 4.16
CA LEU A 32 -2.22 0.21 5.14
C LEU A 32 -1.44 1.45 5.60
N ALA A 33 -1.08 2.35 4.68
CA ALA A 33 -0.39 3.57 5.00
C ALA A 33 -1.24 4.47 5.92
N TYR A 34 -2.55 4.59 5.64
CA TYR A 34 -3.47 5.32 6.51
C TYR A 34 -3.55 4.70 7.90
N GLN A 35 -3.73 3.38 7.99
CA GLN A 35 -3.80 2.68 9.27
C GLN A 35 -2.51 2.82 10.08
N LYS A 36 -1.34 2.78 9.44
CA LYS A 36 -0.05 2.96 10.10
C LYS A 36 0.16 4.40 10.58
N TRP A 37 -0.31 5.39 9.82
CA TRP A 37 -0.13 6.80 10.16
C TRP A 37 -1.10 7.28 11.24
N TYR A 38 -2.39 6.99 11.05
CA TYR A 38 -3.46 7.49 11.93
C TYR A 38 -3.83 6.51 13.05
N GLY A 39 -3.33 5.28 13.02
CA GLY A 39 -3.64 4.25 14.03
C GLY A 39 -5.09 3.75 14.00
N GLN A 40 -5.85 4.08 12.96
CA GLN A 40 -7.27 3.73 12.82
C GLN A 40 -7.57 3.13 11.44
N HIS A 41 -8.63 2.32 11.37
CA HIS A 41 -9.14 1.84 10.10
C HIS A 41 -9.83 2.97 9.35
N VAL A 42 -9.55 3.08 8.05
CA VAL A 42 -10.17 4.05 7.15
C VAL A 42 -11.42 3.45 6.53
N ASP A 43 -12.46 4.26 6.38
CA ASP A 43 -13.63 3.89 5.58
C ASP A 43 -13.27 3.89 4.09
N THR A 44 -13.82 2.95 3.33
CA THR A 44 -13.51 2.79 1.90
C THR A 44 -13.85 4.07 1.11
N ALA A 45 -14.96 4.75 1.40
CA ALA A 45 -15.35 5.96 0.68
C ALA A 45 -14.40 7.13 0.99
N GLN A 46 -13.93 7.23 2.24
CA GLN A 46 -12.93 8.23 2.61
C GLN A 46 -11.58 7.95 1.93
N LEU A 47 -11.17 6.69 1.87
CA LEU A 47 -9.94 6.28 1.21
C LEU A 47 -9.99 6.51 -0.31
N GLU A 48 -11.13 6.25 -0.94
CA GLU A 48 -11.36 6.47 -2.36
C GLU A 48 -11.16 7.93 -2.76
N ASN A 49 -11.61 8.89 -1.94
CA ASN A 49 -11.37 10.31 -2.21
C ASN A 49 -9.88 10.65 -2.32
N PHE A 50 -9.04 10.11 -1.41
CA PHE A 50 -7.59 10.29 -1.48
C PHE A 50 -6.98 9.57 -2.67
N PHE A 51 -7.49 8.38 -2.99
CA PHE A 51 -6.99 7.56 -4.09
C PHE A 51 -7.30 8.16 -5.46
N VAL A 52 -8.50 8.71 -5.65
CA VAL A 52 -8.91 9.42 -6.86
C VAL A 52 -8.02 10.64 -7.07
N ALA A 53 -7.76 11.45 -6.04
CA ALA A 53 -6.85 12.58 -6.14
C ALA A 53 -5.45 12.16 -6.60
N TYR A 54 -4.92 11.04 -6.08
CA TYR A 54 -3.67 10.44 -6.52
C TYR A 54 -3.70 10.02 -8.00
N LEU A 55 -4.78 9.39 -8.47
CA LEU A 55 -4.89 8.95 -9.86
C LEU A 55 -4.92 10.11 -10.86
N PHE A 56 -5.58 11.22 -10.51
CA PHE A 56 -5.77 12.34 -11.43
C PHE A 56 -4.62 13.36 -11.37
N ASP A 57 -4.10 13.66 -10.18
CA ASP A 57 -3.09 14.71 -9.99
C ASP A 57 -1.66 14.13 -9.92
N SER A 58 -1.53 12.80 -9.84
CA SER A 58 -0.25 12.13 -9.51
C SER A 58 0.37 12.61 -8.18
N GLU A 59 -0.41 13.29 -7.35
CA GLU A 59 0.00 13.73 -6.02
C GLU A 59 -0.17 12.60 -5.02
N THR A 60 0.94 12.22 -4.40
CA THR A 60 0.94 11.18 -3.37
C THR A 60 0.89 11.84 -2.00
N PRO A 61 -0.12 11.56 -1.15
CA PRO A 61 -0.20 12.13 0.17
C PRO A 61 1.05 11.82 1.01
N HIS A 62 1.46 12.75 1.88
CA HIS A 62 2.68 12.62 2.67
C HIS A 62 2.75 11.32 3.49
N TRP A 63 1.62 10.87 4.04
CA TRP A 63 1.54 9.62 4.81
C TRP A 63 1.78 8.38 3.94
N VAL A 64 1.33 8.38 2.67
CA VAL A 64 1.64 7.32 1.69
C VAL A 64 3.12 7.33 1.35
N ARG A 65 3.68 8.51 1.04
CA ARG A 65 5.10 8.66 0.70
C ARG A 65 6.02 8.18 1.83
N HIS A 66 5.64 8.49 3.07
CA HIS A 66 6.35 8.02 4.26
C HIS A 66 6.25 6.50 4.42
N PHE A 67 5.09 5.91 4.16
CA PHE A 67 4.90 4.46 4.20
C PHE A 67 5.72 3.74 3.12
N THR A 68 5.68 4.18 1.87
CA THR A 68 6.45 3.57 0.78
C THR A 68 7.96 3.68 1.03
N SER A 69 8.42 4.81 1.56
CA SER A 69 9.83 4.98 1.95
C SER A 69 10.25 4.00 3.04
N GLN A 70 9.42 3.78 4.06
CA GLN A 70 9.68 2.78 5.11
C GLN A 70 9.71 1.36 4.55
N VAL A 71 8.76 0.99 3.67
CA VAL A 71 8.75 -0.36 3.07
C VAL A 71 10.01 -0.58 2.21
N MET A 72 10.46 0.43 1.47
CA MET A 72 11.69 0.33 0.70
C MET A 72 12.94 0.22 1.58
N ALA A 73 13.01 0.98 2.68
CA ALA A 73 14.09 0.85 3.66
C ALA A 73 14.10 -0.56 4.27
N LEU A 74 12.95 -1.06 4.72
CA LEU A 74 12.80 -2.42 5.24
C LEU A 74 13.17 -3.50 4.22
N LYS A 75 12.86 -3.29 2.93
CA LYS A 75 13.27 -4.19 1.85
C LYS A 75 14.79 -4.19 1.64
N GLN A 76 15.43 -3.03 1.73
CA GLN A 76 16.89 -2.89 1.58
C GLN A 76 17.63 -3.48 2.78
N GLU A 77 17.07 -3.32 3.98
CA GLU A 77 17.61 -3.86 5.23
C GLU A 77 17.31 -5.37 5.39
N GLY A 78 16.31 -5.90 4.68
CA GLY A 78 15.78 -7.24 4.93
C GLY A 78 15.26 -8.01 3.71
N ILE A 79 16.16 -8.78 3.09
CA ILE A 79 15.85 -10.16 2.65
C ILE A 79 15.19 -10.97 3.81
N ALA A 80 15.26 -10.50 5.06
CA ALA A 80 14.73 -11.09 6.29
C ALA A 80 13.28 -10.71 6.70
N ALA A 81 12.57 -9.85 5.96
CA ALA A 81 11.20 -9.41 6.33
C ALA A 81 10.05 -10.25 5.74
N GLN A 82 10.36 -11.41 5.13
CA GLN A 82 9.36 -12.39 4.66
C GLN A 82 8.43 -12.89 5.79
N ILE A 83 8.83 -12.71 7.05
CA ILE A 83 8.21 -13.31 8.24
C ILE A 83 7.05 -12.46 8.83
N GLU A 84 7.00 -11.14 8.62
CA GLU A 84 5.95 -10.29 9.23
C GLU A 84 4.71 -10.13 8.35
N LEU A 85 4.84 -10.29 7.02
CA LEU A 85 3.71 -10.18 6.07
C LEU A 85 2.80 -11.42 6.08
N ASP A 86 3.38 -12.61 6.28
CA ASP A 86 2.63 -13.88 6.43
C ASP A 86 1.65 -13.83 7.63
N ARG A 87 1.99 -13.05 8.67
CA ARG A 87 1.15 -12.85 9.86
C ARG A 87 -0.09 -11.98 9.61
N LEU A 88 -0.08 -11.14 8.57
CA LEU A 88 -1.23 -10.32 8.19
C LEU A 88 -2.22 -11.07 7.28
N GLU A 89 -1.74 -12.06 6.50
CA GLU A 89 -2.59 -12.92 5.67
C GLU A 89 -3.54 -13.80 6.50
N ILE A 90 -3.14 -14.27 7.69
CA ILE A 90 -4.02 -15.05 8.58
C ILE A 90 -5.25 -14.25 9.06
N LYS A 91 -5.15 -12.92 9.19
CA LYS A 91 -6.30 -12.09 9.60
C LYS A 91 -7.28 -11.81 8.47
N ALA A 92 -6.84 -11.85 7.21
CA ALA A 92 -7.71 -11.64 6.05
C ALA A 92 -8.61 -12.87 5.78
N GLN A 93 -8.14 -14.08 6.10
CA GLN A 93 -8.94 -15.30 5.95
C GLN A 93 -10.14 -15.40 6.92
N ILE A 94 -10.09 -14.73 8.09
CA ILE A 94 -11.18 -14.76 9.09
C ILE A 94 -12.41 -13.98 8.62
N ASN A 95 -12.26 -12.96 7.75
CA ASN A 95 -13.38 -12.19 7.21
C ASN A 95 -14.04 -12.80 5.96
N GLN A 96 -13.56 -13.94 5.47
CA GLN A 96 -14.20 -14.70 4.38
C GLN A 96 -15.19 -15.76 4.91
N GLY A 97 -15.47 -15.76 6.23
CA GLY A 97 -16.27 -16.78 6.91
C GLY A 97 -17.69 -16.36 7.34
N LEU A 98 -18.33 -15.37 6.72
CA LEU A 98 -19.75 -15.12 7.01
C LEU A 98 -20.52 -14.53 5.82
N LEU A 99 -20.86 -15.38 4.86
CA LEU A 99 -22.06 -15.30 4.03
C LEU A 99 -22.40 -16.73 3.55
N ILE A 100 -22.78 -17.56 4.52
CA ILE A 100 -23.71 -18.65 4.28
C ILE A 100 -25.09 -18.16 4.73
N CYS A 101 -25.83 -17.60 3.77
CA CYS A 101 -27.29 -17.62 3.70
C CYS A 101 -27.62 -17.87 2.22
#